data_AF-L1M6W5-F1
#
_entry.id   AF-L1M6W5-F1
#
_cell.length_a   1.000
_cell.length_b   1.000
_cell.length_c   1.000
_cell.angle_alpha   90.00
_cell.angle_beta   90.00
_cell.angle_gamma   90.00
#
_symmetry.space_group_name_H-M   'P 1'
#
loop_
_entity.id
_entity.type
_entity.pdbx_description
1 polymer ?
#
loop_
_entity_poly.entity_id
_entity_poly.type
_entity_poly.pdbx_seq_one_letter_code
_entity_poly.pdbx_strand_id
1 'polypeptide(L)'
;MTSSNHPLLKFLATLPQFHSQLLHSVVIDMRSGAVVSKYDGGDEPKHRHSLLIRWPAQTFAGQIIIDGEKYARLQVMEAVDLGANEGGLSQALVEALA
;
A
#
# COMPACT_ATOMS: atom_id res chain seq x y z
N MET A 1 8.34 -12.32 -14.94
CA MET A 1 7.31 -11.57 -14.20
C MET A 1 7.71 -11.60 -12.74
N THR A 2 8.35 -10.55 -12.25
CA THR A 2 8.77 -10.47 -10.85
C THR A 2 7.53 -10.18 -10.02
N SER A 3 7.14 -11.10 -9.12
CA SER A 3 6.22 -10.75 -8.04
C SER A 3 6.86 -9.56 -7.32
N SER A 4 6.27 -8.37 -7.42
CA SER A 4 6.85 -7.20 -6.78
C SER A 4 6.74 -7.41 -5.26
N ASN A 5 7.90 -7.70 -4.68
CA ASN A 5 8.12 -7.98 -3.27
C ASN A 5 8.05 -6.70 -2.41
N HIS A 6 7.31 -5.67 -2.84
CA HIS A 6 7.32 -4.36 -2.19
C HIS A 6 6.84 -4.49 -0.74
N PRO A 7 7.68 -4.19 0.27
CA PRO A 7 7.35 -4.43 1.67
C PRO A 7 6.06 -3.74 2.11
N LEU A 8 5.83 -2.49 1.67
CA LEU A 8 4.58 -1.79 2.00
C LEU A 8 3.34 -2.45 1.40
N LEU A 9 3.40 -3.07 0.22
CA LEU A 9 2.23 -3.78 -0.32
C LEU A 9 1.93 -5.05 0.47
N LYS A 10 2.98 -5.74 0.95
CA LYS A 10 2.83 -6.89 1.86
C LYS A 10 2.22 -6.48 3.19
N PHE A 11 2.68 -5.36 3.75
CA PHE A 11 2.13 -4.78 4.96
C PHE A 11 0.66 -4.39 4.77
N LEU A 12 0.33 -3.63 3.72
CA LEU A 12 -1.05 -3.23 3.45
C LEU A 12 -1.97 -4.45 3.29
N ALA A 13 -1.48 -5.54 2.70
CA ALA A 13 -2.23 -6.79 2.56
C ALA A 13 -2.57 -7.49 3.89
N THR A 14 -1.94 -7.13 5.01
CA THR A 14 -2.29 -7.67 6.33
C THR A 14 -3.39 -6.88 7.04
N LEU A 15 -3.71 -5.68 6.53
CA LEU A 15 -4.71 -4.81 7.14
C LEU A 15 -6.13 -5.24 6.74
N PRO A 16 -7.12 -5.15 7.64
CA PRO A 16 -8.46 -5.69 7.45
C PRO A 16 -9.23 -5.07 6.27
N GLN A 17 -8.94 -3.83 5.91
CA GLN A 17 -9.59 -3.12 4.81
C GLN A 17 -9.02 -3.47 3.42
N PHE A 18 -7.95 -4.26 3.33
CA PHE A 18 -7.32 -4.58 2.05
C PHE A 18 -7.57 -6.02 1.62
N HIS A 19 -7.84 -6.19 0.33
CA HIS A 19 -7.78 -7.48 -0.34
C HIS A 19 -6.49 -7.58 -1.16
N SER A 20 -5.73 -8.65 -0.94
CA SER A 20 -4.49 -8.88 -1.66
C SER A 20 -4.74 -9.57 -3.00
N GLN A 21 -4.22 -8.99 -4.09
CA GLN A 21 -4.07 -9.68 -5.36
C GLN A 21 -2.57 -9.82 -5.65
N LEU A 22 -1.90 -10.65 -4.84
CA LEU A 22 -0.45 -10.81 -4.86
C LEU A 22 0.08 -11.27 -6.23
N LEU A 23 -0.71 -12.03 -7.00
CA LEU A 23 -0.37 -12.41 -8.38
C LEU A 23 -0.16 -11.20 -9.31
N HIS A 24 -0.86 -10.09 -9.05
CA HIS A 24 -0.74 -8.85 -9.79
C HIS A 24 0.11 -7.80 -9.07
N SER A 25 0.69 -8.15 -7.91
CA SER A 25 1.47 -7.24 -7.07
C SER A 25 0.73 -5.94 -6.72
N VAL A 26 -0.56 -6.09 -6.41
CA VAL A 26 -1.42 -4.98 -5.97
C VAL A 26 -2.21 -5.38 -4.73
N VAL A 27 -2.65 -4.36 -4.00
CA VAL A 27 -3.68 -4.49 -2.97
C VAL A 27 -4.86 -3.60 -3.32
N ILE A 28 -6.06 -4.02 -2.95
CA ILE A 28 -7.31 -3.30 -3.23
C ILE A 28 -7.88 -2.86 -1.88
N ASP A 29 -8.06 -1.55 -1.69
CA ASP A 29 -8.83 -1.03 -0.55
C ASP A 29 -10.31 -1.33 -0.78
N MET A 30 -10.89 -2.19 0.05
CA MET A 30 -12.26 -2.67 -0.10
C MET A 30 -13.31 -1.61 0.26
N ARG A 31 -12.91 -0.48 0.87
CA ARG A 31 -13.82 0.63 1.21
C ARG A 31 -14.01 1.58 0.04
N SER A 32 -12.96 1.81 -0.75
CA SER A 32 -12.94 2.78 -1.85
C SER A 32 -12.86 2.15 -3.24
N GLY A 33 -12.53 0.85 -3.32
CA GLY A 33 -12.17 0.17 -4.57
C GLY A 33 -10.84 0.62 -5.16
N ALA A 34 -10.05 1.41 -4.41
CA ALA A 34 -8.76 1.90 -4.88
C ALA A 34 -7.75 0.76 -4.98
N VAL A 35 -7.03 0.71 -6.09
CA VAL A 35 -5.94 -0.23 -6.34
C VAL A 35 -4.63 0.47 -6.00
N VAL A 36 -3.84 -0.14 -5.13
CA VAL A 36 -2.51 0.32 -4.74
C VAL A 36 -1.46 -0.61 -5.32
N SER A 37 -0.47 -0.04 -6.00
CA SER A 37 0.64 -0.78 -6.62
C SER A 37 1.97 -0.11 -6.35
N LYS A 38 3.07 -0.80 -6.70
CA LYS A 38 4.42 -0.23 -6.63
C LYS A 38 4.55 0.91 -7.65
N TYR A 39 5.29 1.96 -7.30
CA TYR A 39 5.79 2.93 -8.27
C TYR A 39 7.15 2.46 -8.81
N ASP A 40 7.27 2.29 -10.12
CA ASP A 40 8.49 1.79 -10.79
C ASP A 40 9.35 2.92 -11.41
N GLY A 41 9.27 4.15 -10.88
CA GLY A 41 9.95 5.34 -11.43
C GLY A 41 11.48 5.39 -11.29
N GLY A 42 12.16 4.25 -11.28
CA GLY A 42 13.62 4.12 -11.19
C GLY A 42 14.16 3.90 -9.77
N ASP A 43 15.48 3.79 -9.69
CA ASP A 43 16.21 3.43 -8.45
C ASP A 43 16.59 4.66 -7.59
N GLU A 44 15.97 5.81 -7.83
CA GLU A 44 16.24 6.99 -7.01
C GLU A 44 15.76 6.77 -5.56
N PRO A 45 16.56 7.14 -4.53
CA PRO A 45 16.20 6.91 -3.12
C PRO A 45 14.84 7.48 -2.73
N LYS A 46 14.42 8.60 -3.33
CA LYS A 46 13.12 9.24 -3.08
C LYS A 46 11.92 8.37 -3.50
N HIS A 47 12.13 7.38 -4.36
CA HIS A 47 11.10 6.48 -4.87
C HIS A 47 11.01 5.16 -4.10
N ARG A 48 11.93 4.90 -3.16
CA ARG A 48 12.01 3.63 -2.39
C ARG A 48 10.69 3.24 -1.72
N HIS A 49 9.93 4.22 -1.22
CA HIS A 49 8.64 4.00 -0.56
C HIS A 49 7.49 4.67 -1.30
N SER A 50 7.66 5.04 -2.57
CA SER A 50 6.57 5.61 -3.37
C SER A 50 5.60 4.51 -3.83
N LEU A 51 4.31 4.77 -3.73
CA LEU A 51 3.25 3.89 -4.23
C LEU A 51 2.44 4.62 -5.31
N LEU A 52 1.74 3.84 -6.13
CA LEU A 52 0.74 4.33 -7.07
C LEU A 52 -0.64 3.97 -6.57
N ILE A 53 -1.57 4.92 -6.65
CA ILE A 53 -2.99 4.70 -6.39
C ILE A 53 -3.80 4.97 -7.66
N ARG A 54 -4.81 4.11 -7.88
CA ARG A 54 -5.80 4.26 -8.94
C ARG A 54 -7.19 3.92 -8.43
N TRP A 55 -8.18 4.73 -8.77
CA TRP A 55 -9.58 4.44 -8.51
C TRP A 55 -10.25 3.66 -9.66
N PRO A 56 -11.41 3.02 -9.41
CA PRO A 56 -12.20 2.41 -10.47
C PRO A 56 -12.49 3.39 -11.61
N ALA A 57 -12.52 2.89 -12.85
CA ALA A 57 -12.71 3.66 -14.09
C ALA A 57 -11.63 4.72 -14.41
N GLN A 58 -10.60 4.88 -13.57
CA GLN A 58 -9.51 5.80 -13.85
C GLN A 58 -8.54 5.21 -14.88
N THR A 59 -8.13 6.03 -15.86
CA THR A 59 -7.14 5.63 -16.85
C THR A 59 -5.75 5.49 -16.21
N PHE A 60 -4.84 4.77 -16.87
CA PHE A 60 -3.45 4.66 -16.38
C PHE A 60 -2.75 6.03 -16.25
N ALA A 61 -3.08 6.98 -17.13
CA ALA A 61 -2.56 8.35 -17.05
C ALA A 61 -3.06 9.14 -15.83
N GLY A 62 -4.14 8.70 -15.19
CA GLY A 62 -4.69 9.34 -14.00
C GLY A 62 -4.08 8.89 -12.69
N GLN A 63 -3.20 7.88 -12.70
CA GLN A 63 -2.62 7.34 -11.47
C GLN A 63 -1.87 8.41 -10.67
N ILE A 64 -2.00 8.36 -9.35
CA ILE A 64 -1.36 9.32 -8.45
C ILE A 64 -0.20 8.62 -7.75
N ILE A 65 0.98 9.25 -7.79
CA ILE A 65 2.14 8.85 -6.99
C ILE A 65 1.95 9.43 -5.59
N ILE A 66 2.08 8.58 -4.58
CA ILE A 66 1.92 8.95 -3.18
C ILE A 66 3.14 8.53 -2.35
N ASP A 67 3.33 9.25 -1.25
CA ASP A 67 4.24 8.87 -0.17
C ASP A 67 3.66 7.63 0.56
N GLY A 68 4.30 6.49 0.37
CA GLY A 68 3.82 5.21 0.89
C GLY A 68 3.91 5.11 2.41
N GLU A 69 4.86 5.78 3.06
CA GLU A 69 4.93 5.81 4.52
C GLU A 69 3.73 6.55 5.09
N LYS A 70 3.47 7.79 4.61
CA LYS A 70 2.32 8.57 5.07
C LYS A 70 1.01 7.86 4.81
N TYR A 71 0.88 7.25 3.62
CA TYR A 71 -0.29 6.46 3.29
C TYR A 71 -0.47 5.27 4.23
N ALA A 72 0.59 4.48 4.48
CA ALA A 72 0.52 3.33 5.36
C ALA A 72 0.18 3.72 6.80
N ARG A 73 0.70 4.84 7.32
CA ARG A 73 0.32 5.38 8.64
C ARG A 73 -1.16 5.72 8.72
N LEU A 74 -1.74 6.33 7.68
CA LEU A 74 -3.19 6.57 7.60
C LEU A 74 -3.96 5.26 7.59
N GLN A 75 -3.50 4.25 6.85
CA GLN A 75 -4.16 2.95 6.81
C GLN A 75 -4.08 2.18 8.14
N VAL A 76 -3.05 2.42 8.96
CA VAL A 76 -3.00 1.91 10.34
C VAL A 76 -4.12 2.53 11.17
N MET A 77 -4.32 3.85 11.10
CA MET A 77 -5.40 4.53 11.83
C MET A 77 -6.77 3.94 11.47
N GLU A 78 -7.02 3.76 10.17
CA GLU A 78 -8.25 3.14 9.67
C GLU A 78 -8.41 1.68 10.13
N ALA A 79 -7.32 0.92 10.18
CA ALA A 79 -7.37 -0.46 10.68
C ALA A 79 -7.67 -0.52 12.17
N VAL A 80 -7.16 0.44 12.96
CA VAL A 80 -7.45 0.57 14.39
C VAL A 80 -8.94 0.91 14.61
N ASP A 81 -9.51 1.79 13.79
CA ASP A 81 -10.95 2.09 13.82
C ASP A 81 -11.80 0.86 13.49
N LEU A 82 -11.26 -0.10 12.75
CA LEU A 82 -11.85 -1.41 12.47
C LEU A 82 -11.57 -2.47 13.57
N GLY A 83 -10.90 -2.10 14.66
CA GLY A 83 -10.64 -2.95 15.82
C GLY A 83 -9.29 -3.68 15.82
N ALA A 84 -8.37 -3.32 14.93
CA ALA A 84 -7.01 -3.89 14.93
C ALA A 84 -6.13 -3.33 16.06
N ASN A 85 -5.09 -4.08 16.44
CA ASN A 85 -4.14 -3.66 17.48
C ASN A 85 -3.12 -2.64 16.95
N GLU A 86 -3.19 -1.40 17.41
CA GLU A 86 -2.31 -0.30 16.96
C GLU A 86 -0.81 -0.59 17.16
N GLY A 87 -0.43 -1.11 18.32
CA GLY A 87 0.97 -1.37 18.65
C GLY A 87 1.62 -2.38 17.71
N GLY A 88 0.92 -3.50 17.45
CA GLY A 88 1.38 -4.53 16.51
C GLY A 88 1.47 -4.01 15.08
N LEU A 89 0.49 -3.21 14.64
CA LEU A 89 0.51 -2.62 13.29
C LEU A 89 1.62 -1.58 13.11
N SER A 90 1.86 -0.75 14.12
CA SER A 90 2.93 0.25 14.09
C SER A 90 4.31 -0.40 14.00
N GLN A 91 4.54 -1.49 14.73
CA GLN A 91 5.78 -2.26 14.68
C GLN A 91 5.97 -2.91 13.30
N ALA A 92 4.93 -3.57 12.77
CA ALA A 92 4.98 -4.18 11.45
C ALA A 92 5.22 -3.15 10.32
N LEU A 93 4.71 -1.92 10.48
CA LEU A 93 4.99 -0.83 9.54
C LEU A 93 6.46 -0.40 9.58
N VAL A 94 7.06 -0.28 10.77
CA VAL A 94 8.49 0.04 10.91
C VAL A 94 9.35 -1.02 10.22
N GLU A 95 9.01 -2.30 10.38
CA GLU A 95 9.71 -3.41 9.72
C GLU A 95 9.57 -3.36 8.19
N ALA A 96 8.40 -2.96 7.68
CA ALA A 96 8.17 -2.78 6.25
C ALA A 96 8.91 -1.56 5.65
N LEU A 97 9.32 -0.60 6.47
CA LEU A 97 10.05 0.60 6.05
C LEU A 97 11.58 0.45 6.15
N ALA A 98 12.08 -0.59 6.82
CA ALA A 98 13.50 -0.88 6.97
C ALA A 98 14.21 -1.17 5.63
#